data_AF-A0AAD9IW88-F1
#
_entry.id   AF-A0AAD9IW88-F1
#
_cell.length_a   1.000
_cell.length_b   1.000
_cell.length_c   1.000
_cell.angle_alpha   90.00
_cell.angle_beta   90.00
_cell.angle_gamma   90.00
#
_symmetry.space_group_name_H-M   'P 1'
#
loop_
_entity.id
_entity.type
_entity.pdbx_description
1 polymer ?
#
loop_
_entity_poly.entity_id
_entity_poly.type
_entity_poly.pdbx_seq_one_letter_code
_entity_poly.pdbx_strand_id
1 'polypeptide(L)'
;MTSSKCLVGHACVCGVAVREGNSVAILDACNDYVSGGLALPRAAIYRYDDKPPKGFQVTRDGPGKRFSFNLPSGAHVVADVKLYGLDIFVHTTSEDYGKTSGLCGSYDGNTDNDPDPKLISDINKFRSVNCFKHNNL
;
A
#
# COMPACT_ATOMS: atom_id res chain seq x y z
N MET A 1 -0.95 9.17 23.43
CA MET A 1 -1.30 9.59 22.06
C MET A 1 -0.04 10.10 21.38
N THR A 2 0.81 9.21 20.90
CA THR A 2 2.03 9.62 20.18
C THR A 2 1.66 9.81 18.72
N SER A 3 1.64 11.08 18.32
CA SER A 3 1.40 11.59 16.98
C SER A 3 2.18 10.79 15.93
N SER A 4 1.48 10.37 14.86
CA SER A 4 2.12 10.04 13.58
C SER A 4 3.12 11.14 13.24
N LYS A 5 4.39 10.80 12.97
CA LYS A 5 5.42 11.77 12.56
C LYS A 5 5.27 12.22 11.10
N CYS A 6 4.05 12.33 10.60
CA CYS A 6 3.82 13.16 9.41
C CYS A 6 4.33 14.57 9.74
N LEU A 7 5.01 15.21 8.79
CA LEU A 7 5.34 16.63 8.94
C LEU A 7 4.04 17.41 9.15
N VAL A 8 4.02 18.31 10.14
CA VAL A 8 2.85 19.13 10.45
C VAL A 8 2.45 19.92 9.20
N GLY A 9 1.17 19.83 8.79
CA GLY A 9 0.66 20.48 7.58
C GLY A 9 0.85 19.69 6.29
N HIS A 10 1.43 18.48 6.33
CA HIS A 10 1.57 17.59 5.19
C HIS A 10 0.75 16.31 5.38
N ALA A 11 0.10 15.86 4.32
CA ALA A 11 -0.48 14.52 4.29
C ALA A 11 0.62 13.47 4.16
N CYS A 12 0.52 12.39 4.94
CA CYS A 12 1.41 11.24 4.83
C CYS A 12 0.64 9.94 5.09
N VAL A 13 1.14 8.84 4.52
CA VAL A 13 0.65 7.49 4.81
C VAL A 13 1.51 6.92 5.94
N CYS A 14 0.92 6.52 7.06
CA CYS A 14 1.64 5.88 8.17
C CYS A 14 1.33 4.38 8.32
N GLY A 15 0.41 3.85 7.52
CA GLY A 15 0.09 2.44 7.52
C GLY A 15 -0.65 2.02 6.26
N VAL A 16 -0.63 0.72 5.98
CA VAL A 16 -1.33 0.13 4.83
C VAL A 16 -1.96 -1.19 5.24
N ALA A 17 -3.18 -1.42 4.78
CA ALA A 17 -3.87 -2.70 4.90
C ALA A 17 -4.10 -3.26 3.49
N VAL A 18 -3.61 -4.47 3.24
CA VAL A 18 -3.77 -5.18 1.96
C VAL A 18 -4.65 -6.40 2.20
N ARG A 19 -5.73 -6.52 1.43
CA ARG A 19 -6.70 -7.61 1.57
C ARG A 19 -6.89 -8.34 0.26
N GLU A 20 -6.93 -9.67 0.34
CA GLU A 20 -7.42 -10.52 -0.74
C GLU A 20 -8.27 -11.65 -0.14
N GLY A 21 -9.51 -11.79 -0.63
CA GLY A 21 -10.50 -12.70 -0.05
C GLY A 21 -10.71 -12.46 1.46
N ASN A 22 -10.45 -13.51 2.25
CA ASN A 22 -10.59 -13.52 3.72
C ASN A 22 -9.28 -13.25 4.48
N SER A 23 -8.23 -12.82 3.76
CA SER A 23 -6.91 -12.60 4.32
C SER A 23 -6.53 -11.13 4.26
N VAL A 24 -6.00 -10.59 5.36
CA VAL A 24 -5.58 -9.20 5.49
C VAL A 24 -4.16 -9.14 6.04
N ALA A 25 -3.30 -8.37 5.39
CA ALA A 25 -2.00 -7.98 5.92
C ALA A 25 -2.03 -6.50 6.29
N ILE A 26 -1.52 -6.16 7.47
CA ILE A 26 -1.45 -4.79 7.96
C ILE A 26 0.01 -4.46 8.25
N LEU A 27 0.44 -3.30 7.77
CA LEU A 27 1.67 -2.65 8.18
C LEU A 27 1.31 -1.38 8.93
N ASP A 28 1.68 -1.35 10.21
CA ASP A 28 1.53 -0.19 11.08
C ASP A 28 2.90 0.45 11.30
N ALA A 29 3.05 1.70 10.82
CA ALA A 29 4.21 2.55 11.04
C ALA A 29 3.80 3.90 11.69
N CYS A 30 2.63 3.94 12.34
CA CYS A 30 2.05 5.17 12.90
C CYS A 30 2.54 5.47 14.32
N ASN A 31 3.06 4.47 15.06
CA ASN A 31 3.23 4.57 16.51
C ASN A 31 4.70 4.49 17.00
N ASP A 32 5.57 3.72 16.34
CA ASP A 32 6.94 3.46 16.80
C ASP A 32 7.98 4.15 15.91
N TYR A 33 8.96 4.83 16.53
CA TYR A 33 10.00 5.57 15.82
C TYR A 33 11.35 5.51 16.54
N VAL A 34 12.45 5.49 15.79
CA VAL A 34 13.80 5.73 16.37
C VAL A 34 14.08 7.22 16.53
N SER A 35 15.08 7.55 17.34
CA SER A 35 15.67 8.90 17.41
C SER A 35 16.01 9.39 16.00
N GLY A 36 15.48 10.55 15.63
CA GLY A 36 15.62 11.10 14.26
C GLY A 36 14.39 10.96 13.37
N GLY A 37 13.35 10.23 13.78
CA GLY A 37 12.03 10.28 13.10
C GLY A 37 11.69 9.10 12.21
N LEU A 38 12.64 8.20 11.93
CA LEU A 38 12.37 7.02 11.11
C LEU A 38 11.40 6.06 11.82
N ALA A 39 10.33 5.66 11.12
CA ALA A 39 9.35 4.72 11.64
C ALA A 39 9.94 3.32 11.82
N LEU A 40 9.43 2.58 12.80
CA LEU A 40 9.73 1.18 13.06
C LEU A 40 8.48 0.34 12.79
N PRO A 41 8.23 -0.07 11.54
CA PRO A 41 6.96 -0.69 11.22
C PRO A 41 6.82 -2.10 11.80
N ARG A 42 5.60 -2.39 12.24
CA ARG A 42 5.15 -3.73 12.59
C ARG A 42 4.24 -4.26 11.50
N ALA A 43 4.54 -5.47 11.02
CA ALA A 43 3.69 -6.16 10.07
C ALA A 43 2.95 -7.28 10.79
N ALA A 44 1.64 -7.38 10.58
CA ALA A 44 0.80 -8.45 11.08
C ALA A 44 -0.08 -8.99 9.96
N ILE A 45 -0.34 -10.29 9.98
CA ILE A 45 -1.25 -10.94 9.03
C ILE A 45 -2.43 -11.49 9.83
N TYR A 46 -3.63 -11.03 9.49
CA TYR A 46 -4.90 -11.47 10.06
C TYR A 46 -5.65 -12.32 9.03
N ARG A 47 -6.15 -13.48 9.45
CA ARG A 47 -6.85 -14.43 8.57
C ARG A 47 -8.03 -15.05 9.30
N TYR A 48 -9.03 -15.46 8.53
CA TYR A 48 -10.14 -16.27 9.05
C TYR A 48 -9.75 -17.74 9.24
N ASP A 49 -8.78 -18.24 8.46
CA ASP A 49 -8.36 -19.65 8.43
C ASP A 49 -6.95 -19.82 9.03
N ASP A 50 -6.62 -21.02 9.54
CA ASP A 50 -5.38 -21.31 10.29
C ASP A 50 -4.07 -21.12 9.50
N LYS A 51 -4.11 -21.05 8.17
CA LYS A 51 -2.92 -20.92 7.31
C LYS A 51 -3.12 -19.92 6.17
N PRO A 52 -2.06 -19.17 5.78
CA PRO A 52 -2.05 -18.43 4.55
C PRO A 52 -2.39 -19.25 3.31
N PRO A 53 -3.39 -18.87 2.47
CA PRO A 53 -3.42 -19.28 1.08
C PRO A 53 -2.04 -19.10 0.46
N LYS A 54 -1.66 -20.13 -0.31
CA LYS A 54 -0.42 -20.12 -1.08
C LYS A 54 -0.36 -18.86 -1.93
N GLY A 55 0.76 -18.15 -1.88
CA GLY A 55 0.95 -16.89 -2.59
C GLY A 55 0.71 -15.65 -1.74
N PHE A 56 -0.03 -15.73 -0.63
CA PHE A 56 -0.25 -14.58 0.26
C PHE A 56 0.89 -14.44 1.26
N GLN A 57 1.85 -13.56 0.96
CA GLN A 57 3.09 -13.45 1.71
C GLN A 57 3.46 -12.00 1.97
N VAL A 58 3.95 -11.74 3.18
CA VAL A 58 4.58 -10.45 3.53
C VAL A 58 6.05 -10.71 3.77
N THR A 59 6.91 -10.09 2.97
CA THR A 59 8.36 -10.16 3.14
C THR A 59 8.91 -8.80 3.53
N ARG A 60 10.06 -8.81 4.20
CA ARG A 60 10.77 -7.63 4.67
C ARG A 60 12.22 -7.73 4.20
N ASP A 61 12.78 -6.64 3.68
CA ASP A 61 14.19 -6.58 3.35
C ASP A 61 15.09 -6.64 4.60
N GLY A 62 16.37 -6.92 4.42
CA GLY A 62 17.33 -7.03 5.54
C GLY A 62 17.34 -5.80 6.46
N PRO A 63 17.37 -4.57 5.91
CA PRO A 63 17.29 -3.34 6.70
C PRO A 63 15.94 -3.06 7.37
N GLY A 64 14.86 -3.74 6.97
CA GLY A 64 13.51 -3.46 7.46
C GLY A 64 12.89 -2.16 6.95
N LYS A 65 13.35 -1.67 5.80
CA LYS A 65 12.87 -0.44 5.14
C LYS A 65 11.95 -0.69 3.97
N ARG A 66 11.83 -1.93 3.50
CA ARG A 66 10.95 -2.31 2.40
C ARG A 66 10.14 -3.54 2.75
N PHE A 67 8.83 -3.43 2.60
CA PHE A 67 7.88 -4.50 2.82
C PHE A 67 7.19 -4.83 1.50
N SER A 68 7.17 -6.10 1.14
CA SER A 68 6.51 -6.60 -0.07
C SER A 68 5.35 -7.50 0.31
N PHE A 69 4.17 -7.17 -0.19
CA PHE A 69 2.93 -7.92 -0.05
C PHE A 69 2.67 -8.60 -1.38
N ASN A 70 2.87 -9.91 -1.43
CA ASN A 70 2.55 -10.74 -2.58
C ASN A 70 1.17 -11.35 -2.36
N LEU A 71 0.30 -11.25 -3.35
CA LEU A 71 -1.05 -11.78 -3.30
C LEU A 71 -1.22 -12.98 -4.25
N PRO A 72 -2.06 -13.96 -3.91
CA PRO A 72 -2.40 -15.10 -4.77
C PRO A 72 -2.85 -14.74 -6.20
N SER A 73 -3.52 -13.59 -6.41
CA SER A 73 -3.86 -13.09 -7.75
C SER A 73 -2.66 -12.70 -8.61
N GLY A 74 -1.45 -12.59 -8.02
CA GLY A 74 -0.28 -12.02 -8.67
C GLY A 74 -0.16 -10.51 -8.50
N ALA A 75 -1.17 -9.84 -7.93
CA ALA A 75 -1.05 -8.45 -7.51
C ALA A 75 0.02 -8.31 -6.42
N HIS A 76 0.74 -7.19 -6.45
CA HIS A 76 1.88 -6.95 -5.57
C HIS A 76 1.85 -5.52 -5.04
N VAL A 77 1.96 -5.37 -3.72
CA VAL A 77 2.07 -4.07 -3.06
C VAL A 77 3.42 -3.97 -2.39
N VAL A 78 4.06 -2.80 -2.47
CA VAL A 78 5.29 -2.50 -1.75
C VAL A 78 5.08 -1.29 -0.86
N ALA A 79 5.59 -1.35 0.36
CA ALA A 79 5.70 -0.20 1.24
C ALA A 79 7.17 0.06 1.56
N ASP A 80 7.68 1.22 1.12
CA ASP A 80 8.98 1.73 1.51
C ASP A 80 8.83 2.66 2.71
N VAL A 81 9.60 2.39 3.76
CA VAL A 81 9.65 3.20 4.97
C VAL A 81 10.52 4.43 4.72
N LYS A 82 9.90 5.60 4.81
CA LYS A 82 10.58 6.90 4.71
C LYS A 82 10.64 7.57 6.08
N LEU A 83 11.35 8.69 6.14
CA LEU A 83 11.59 9.43 7.38
C LEU A 83 10.28 9.95 8.01
N TYR A 84 9.28 10.29 7.20
CA TYR A 84 8.03 10.90 7.66
C TYR A 84 6.78 10.18 7.17
N GLY A 85 6.87 8.88 6.89
CA GLY A 85 5.74 8.08 6.40
C GLY A 85 6.16 6.91 5.53
N LEU A 86 5.23 6.44 4.72
CA LEU A 86 5.38 5.33 3.78
C LEU A 86 5.17 5.83 2.35
N ASP A 87 6.02 5.36 1.44
CA ASP A 87 5.72 5.35 0.01
C ASP A 87 5.16 3.99 -0.35
N ILE A 88 3.96 3.98 -0.93
CA ILE A 88 3.25 2.77 -1.33
C ILE A 88 3.33 2.63 -2.85
N PHE A 89 3.63 1.43 -3.32
CA PHE A 89 3.67 1.08 -4.73
C PHE A 89 2.69 -0.06 -4.95
N VAL A 90 1.69 0.14 -5.80
CA VAL A 90 0.66 -0.86 -6.12
C VAL A 90 0.91 -1.34 -7.54
N HIS A 91 1.16 -2.63 -7.70
CA HIS A 91 1.36 -3.28 -8.99
C HIS A 91 0.16 -4.18 -9.27
N THR A 92 -0.56 -3.89 -10.34
CA THR A 92 -1.68 -4.69 -10.82
C THR A 92 -1.22 -5.64 -11.92
N THR A 93 -2.02 -6.69 -12.16
CA THR A 93 -1.76 -7.66 -13.22
C THR A 93 -2.57 -7.31 -14.47
N SER A 94 -2.21 -7.84 -15.63
CA SER A 94 -3.00 -7.60 -16.85
C SER A 94 -4.45 -8.11 -16.77
N GLU A 95 -4.74 -9.06 -15.87
CA GLU A 95 -6.10 -9.55 -15.64
C GLU A 95 -7.01 -8.51 -14.97
N ASP A 96 -6.42 -7.48 -14.36
CA ASP A 96 -7.11 -6.37 -13.67
C ASP A 96 -7.45 -5.20 -14.61
N TYR A 97 -7.11 -5.28 -15.90
CA TYR A 97 -7.40 -4.22 -16.88
C TYR A 97 -8.89 -3.88 -16.91
N GLY A 98 -9.23 -2.61 -16.72
CA GLY A 98 -10.60 -2.11 -16.66
C GLY A 98 -11.40 -2.54 -15.43
N LYS A 99 -10.77 -3.17 -14.43
CA LYS A 99 -11.43 -3.72 -13.22
C LYS A 99 -10.99 -3.06 -11.91
N THR A 100 -10.09 -2.09 -11.97
CA THR A 100 -9.63 -1.36 -10.78
C THR A 100 -10.53 -0.14 -10.52
N SER A 101 -10.42 0.46 -9.34
CA SER A 101 -11.06 1.73 -9.01
C SER A 101 -10.32 2.42 -7.86
N GLY A 102 -10.68 3.68 -7.57
CA GLY A 102 -10.10 4.46 -6.47
C GLY A 102 -8.87 5.26 -6.89
N LEU A 103 -7.89 5.38 -5.99
CA LEU A 103 -6.70 6.21 -6.20
C LEU A 103 -5.88 5.83 -7.44
N CYS A 104 -5.82 4.54 -7.76
CA CYS A 104 -5.10 4.04 -8.94
C CYS A 104 -5.94 4.06 -10.22
N GLY A 105 -7.20 4.52 -10.13
CA GLY A 105 -8.07 4.63 -11.30
C GLY A 105 -8.64 3.31 -11.80
N SER A 106 -9.17 3.31 -13.01
CA SER A 106 -9.85 2.15 -13.65
C SER A 106 -8.92 1.17 -14.36
N TYR A 107 -7.67 1.58 -14.62
CA TYR A 107 -6.69 0.80 -15.38
C TYR A 107 -7.22 0.39 -16.77
N ASP A 108 -7.82 1.34 -17.48
CA ASP A 108 -8.32 1.17 -18.86
C ASP A 108 -7.44 1.88 -19.90
N GLY A 109 -6.34 2.53 -19.48
CA GLY A 109 -5.45 3.29 -20.36
C GLY A 109 -5.93 4.71 -20.66
N ASN A 110 -7.06 5.13 -20.13
CA ASN A 110 -7.49 6.51 -20.11
C ASN A 110 -6.99 7.18 -18.82
N THR A 111 -6.25 8.28 -18.93
CA THR A 111 -5.78 9.04 -17.75
C THR A 111 -6.76 10.11 -17.31
N ASP A 112 -7.75 10.46 -18.14
CA ASP A 112 -8.67 11.57 -17.89
C ASP A 112 -9.74 11.23 -16.83
N ASN A 113 -9.94 9.94 -16.56
CA ASN A 113 -10.86 9.41 -15.55
C ASN A 113 -10.15 8.85 -14.31
N ASP A 114 -8.85 9.14 -14.15
CA ASP A 114 -8.00 8.65 -13.06
C ASP A 114 -7.43 9.80 -12.23
N PRO A 115 -7.52 9.76 -10.88
CA PRO A 115 -8.14 8.75 -10.03
C PRO A 115 -9.67 8.70 -10.16
N ASP A 116 -10.31 7.62 -9.72
CA ASP A 116 -11.78 7.47 -9.79
C ASP A 116 -12.47 8.62 -9.03
N PRO A 117 -13.13 9.56 -9.73
CA PRO A 117 -13.66 10.78 -9.13
C PRO A 117 -14.84 10.51 -8.20
N LYS A 118 -15.47 9.33 -8.27
CA LYS A 118 -16.57 8.95 -7.37
C LYS A 118 -16.08 8.48 -6.02
N LEU A 119 -14.84 8.01 -5.95
CA LEU A 119 -14.25 7.41 -4.74
C LEU A 119 -13.26 8.35 -4.07
N ILE A 120 -12.62 9.26 -4.82
CA ILE A 120 -11.56 10.12 -4.32
C ILE A 120 -11.98 11.59 -4.39
N SER A 121 -12.19 12.21 -3.23
CA SER A 121 -12.55 13.63 -3.12
C SER A 121 -11.34 14.57 -3.01
N ASP A 122 -10.18 14.05 -2.59
CA ASP A 122 -8.95 14.83 -2.44
C ASP A 122 -7.71 13.94 -2.63
N ILE A 123 -7.12 14.03 -3.83
CA ILE A 123 -5.94 13.26 -4.20
C ILE A 123 -4.68 13.70 -3.44
N ASN A 124 -4.65 14.94 -2.90
CA ASN A 124 -3.46 15.46 -2.23
C ASN A 124 -3.15 14.71 -0.93
N LYS A 125 -4.14 14.04 -0.34
CA LYS A 125 -3.98 13.24 0.87
C LYS A 125 -3.17 11.95 0.65
N PHE A 126 -3.02 11.52 -0.61
CA PHE A 126 -2.48 10.20 -0.95
C PHE A 126 -1.33 10.25 -1.95
N ARG A 127 -0.63 11.39 -2.04
CA ARG A 127 0.48 11.61 -2.99
C ARG A 127 1.63 10.60 -2.86
N SER A 128 1.75 9.87 -1.74
CA SER A 128 2.75 8.82 -1.57
C SER A 128 2.30 7.44 -2.06
N VAL A 129 1.12 7.32 -2.68
CA VAL A 129 0.62 6.10 -3.33
C VAL A 129 0.91 6.17 -4.83
N ASN A 130 1.72 5.25 -5.32
CA ASN A 130 2.17 5.14 -6.70
C ASN A 130 1.59 3.88 -7.32
N CYS A 131 0.96 4.01 -8.48
CA CYS A 131 0.26 2.90 -9.13
C CYS A 131 0.96 2.52 -10.43
N PHE A 132 1.33 1.24 -10.54
CA PHE A 132 2.01 0.66 -11.69
C PHE A 132 1.06 -0.29 -12.39
N LYS A 133 0.70 0.11 -13.60
CA LYS A 133 -0.15 -0.61 -14.52
C LYS A 133 0.77 -1.39 -15.44
N HIS A 134 0.74 -2.73 -15.38
CA HIS A 134 1.58 -3.56 -16.23
C HIS A 134 1.14 -3.37 -17.69
N ASN A 135 1.95 -2.74 -18.53
CA ASN A 135 1.58 -2.56 -19.93
C ASN A 135 1.81 -3.88 -20.68
N ASN A 136 0.73 -4.57 -21.03
CA ASN A 136 0.74 -5.48 -22.17
C ASN A 136 0.50 -4.61 -23.41
N LEU A 137 1.58 -4.28 -24.11
CA LEU A 137 1.49 -3.92 -25.53
C LEU A 137 1.11 -5.16 -26.34
#